data_AF-A0A523Y9H2-F1
#
_entry.id   AF-A0A523Y9H2-F1
#
_cell.length_a   1.000
_cell.length_b   1.000
_cell.length_c   1.000
_cell.angle_alpha   90.00
_cell.angle_beta   90.00
_cell.angle_gamma   90.00
#
_symmetry.space_group_name_H-M   'P 1'
#
loop_
_entity.id
_entity.type
_entity.pdbx_description
1 polymer ?
#
loop_
_entity_poly.entity_id
_entity_poly.type
_entity_poly.pdbx_seq_one_letter_code
_entity_poly.pdbx_strand_id
1 'polypeptide(L)'
;IGWETGTLITTVLDIVHNGMDIAILDSSAEAHMPDTIIMPYRAEVRGSGEAGEKAHTYRLAGNTCLAGDIMGDYSFDTPLNIGDKVIFEDQMHYTMVKATTFNGIKLPSIAIEKEDGKVEVIREFGYEDFKGRLS
;
A
#
# COMPACT_ATOMS: atom_id res chain seq x y z
N ILE A 1 -13.05 -12.11 12.14
CA ILE A 1 -12.00 -13.15 11.97
C ILE A 1 -10.69 -12.50 11.54
N GLY A 2 -10.63 -11.75 10.44
CA GLY A 2 -9.36 -11.13 9.96
C GLY A 2 -9.03 -9.74 10.50
N TRP A 3 -9.54 -9.35 11.68
CA TRP A 3 -9.27 -8.03 12.29
C TRP A 3 -7.85 -8.00 12.88
N GLU A 4 -7.04 -7.02 12.48
CA GLU A 4 -5.65 -6.81 12.90
C GLU A 4 -4.74 -8.05 12.72
N THR A 5 -5.07 -8.89 11.73
CA THR A 5 -4.32 -10.15 11.51
C THR A 5 -3.27 -10.05 10.41
N GLY A 6 -3.08 -8.89 9.77
CA GLY A 6 -2.12 -8.76 8.70
C GLY A 6 -2.03 -7.37 8.09
N THR A 7 -0.98 -7.17 7.30
CA THR A 7 -0.57 -5.88 6.76
C THR A 7 -0.43 -5.93 5.25
N LEU A 8 -0.45 -4.76 4.62
CA LEU A 8 -0.01 -4.57 3.24
C LEU A 8 1.37 -3.91 3.28
N ILE A 9 2.39 -4.66 2.86
CA ILE A 9 3.77 -4.19 2.82
C ILE A 9 4.05 -3.65 1.42
N THR A 10 4.54 -2.42 1.36
CA THR A 10 4.88 -1.71 0.12
C THR A 10 6.31 -1.20 0.17
N THR A 11 6.85 -0.80 -0.97
CA THR A 11 8.18 -0.22 -1.14
C THR A 11 8.05 1.18 -1.72
N VAL A 12 8.84 2.13 -1.20
CA VAL A 12 9.03 3.43 -1.85
C VAL A 12 9.81 3.24 -3.14
N LEU A 13 9.22 3.58 -4.27
CA LEU A 13 9.82 3.51 -5.60
C LEU A 13 10.50 4.81 -6.01
N ASP A 14 9.91 5.95 -5.65
CA ASP A 14 10.43 7.26 -5.97
C ASP A 14 9.94 8.30 -4.95
N ILE A 15 10.66 9.41 -4.84
CA ILE A 15 10.30 10.55 -3.99
C ILE A 15 10.45 11.83 -4.80
N VAL A 16 9.35 12.56 -4.95
CA VAL A 16 9.29 13.82 -5.71
C VAL A 16 8.80 14.95 -4.83
N HIS A 17 9.13 16.19 -5.21
CA HIS A 17 8.69 17.39 -4.50
C HIS A 17 7.75 18.23 -5.37
N ASN A 18 6.53 18.46 -4.88
CA ASN A 18 5.55 19.34 -5.52
C ASN A 18 4.65 20.01 -4.46
N GLY A 19 5.10 21.14 -3.91
CA GLY A 19 4.44 21.82 -2.78
C GLY A 19 4.57 21.08 -1.44
N MET A 20 4.77 19.77 -1.47
CA MET A 20 5.18 18.89 -0.38
C MET A 20 5.97 17.71 -0.95
N ASP A 21 6.62 16.93 -0.08
CA ASP A 21 7.29 15.70 -0.48
C ASP A 21 6.24 14.59 -0.70
N ILE A 22 6.41 13.83 -1.78
CA ILE A 22 5.49 12.77 -2.22
C ILE A 22 6.30 11.49 -2.41
N ALA A 23 5.95 10.44 -1.68
CA ALA A 23 6.55 9.12 -1.84
C ALA A 23 5.61 8.25 -2.69
N ILE A 24 6.13 7.77 -3.83
CA ILE A 24 5.40 6.88 -4.74
C ILE A 24 5.67 5.44 -4.32
N LEU A 25 4.62 4.67 -4.07
CA LEU A 25 4.69 3.31 -3.57
C LEU A 25 4.40 2.29 -4.68
N ASP A 26 4.91 1.06 -4.54
CA ASP A 26 4.62 -0.08 -5.43
C ASP A 26 3.22 -0.69 -5.24
N SER A 27 2.24 0.11 -4.80
CA SER A 27 0.86 -0.28 -4.51
C SER A 27 -0.11 0.84 -4.90
N SER A 28 -1.41 0.62 -4.73
CA SER A 28 -2.47 1.57 -5.10
C SER A 28 -3.60 1.55 -4.08
N ALA A 29 -4.11 2.73 -3.73
CA ALA A 29 -5.27 2.87 -2.88
C ALA A 29 -6.51 2.31 -3.56
N GLU A 30 -6.73 2.62 -4.84
CA GLU A 30 -7.89 2.14 -5.59
C GLU A 30 -7.86 0.63 -5.82
N ALA A 31 -6.72 0.09 -6.25
CA ALA A 31 -6.66 -1.31 -6.65
C ALA A 31 -6.43 -2.27 -5.49
N HIS A 32 -5.72 -1.87 -4.43
CA HIS A 32 -5.32 -2.79 -3.35
C HIS A 32 -5.96 -2.48 -1.98
N MET A 33 -6.42 -1.25 -1.77
CA MET A 33 -7.12 -0.83 -0.54
C MET A 33 -8.43 -0.09 -0.86
N PRO A 34 -9.32 -0.62 -1.73
CA PRO A 34 -10.41 0.14 -2.34
C PRO A 34 -11.36 0.81 -1.34
N ASP A 35 -11.51 0.27 -0.13
CA ASP A 35 -12.35 0.89 0.90
C ASP A 35 -11.80 2.21 1.43
N THR A 36 -10.48 2.43 1.38
CA THR A 36 -9.88 3.75 1.71
C THR A 36 -10.41 4.87 0.80
N ILE A 37 -10.92 4.51 -0.38
CA ILE A 37 -11.54 5.42 -1.34
C ILE A 37 -13.07 5.37 -1.25
N ILE A 38 -13.67 4.17 -1.20
CA ILE A 38 -15.14 3.99 -1.24
C ILE A 38 -15.82 4.43 0.06
N MET A 39 -15.19 4.15 1.20
CA MET A 39 -15.62 4.56 2.54
C MET A 39 -14.47 5.35 3.16
N PRO A 40 -14.27 6.62 2.75
CA PRO A 40 -12.99 7.29 2.88
C PRO A 40 -12.46 7.24 4.31
N TYR A 41 -11.35 6.52 4.47
CA TYR A 41 -10.62 6.40 5.72
C TYR A 41 -9.12 6.40 5.43
N ARG A 42 -8.34 6.91 6.38
CA ARG A 42 -6.87 6.90 6.31
C ARG A 42 -6.36 5.62 6.96
N ALA A 43 -5.69 4.77 6.20
CA ALA A 43 -5.09 3.55 6.73
C ALA A 43 -3.97 3.89 7.74
N GLU A 44 -3.83 3.08 8.79
CA GLU A 44 -2.72 3.25 9.72
C GLU A 44 -1.42 2.78 9.07
N VAL A 45 -0.35 3.57 9.17
CA VAL A 45 0.98 3.22 8.67
C VAL A 45 1.92 3.04 9.85
N ARG A 46 2.56 1.87 9.93
CA ARG A 46 3.48 1.51 11.01
C ARG A 46 4.58 2.56 11.16
N GLY A 47 4.73 3.08 12.38
CA GLY A 47 5.78 4.05 12.69
C GLY A 47 5.57 5.44 12.10
N SER A 48 4.43 5.72 11.48
CA SER A 48 4.04 7.06 11.06
C SER A 48 3.25 7.81 12.13
N GLY A 49 3.01 9.10 11.91
CA GLY A 49 2.03 9.92 12.62
C GLY A 49 1.11 10.65 11.62
N GLU A 50 0.23 11.50 12.14
CA GLU A 50 -0.55 12.46 11.34
C GLU A 50 0.39 13.44 10.61
N ALA A 51 -0.09 14.06 9.53
CA ALA A 51 0.68 15.09 8.84
C ALA A 51 1.13 16.21 9.80
N GLY A 52 2.41 16.55 9.79
CA GLY A 52 3.01 17.55 10.68
C GLY A 52 3.25 17.12 12.13
N GLU A 53 2.87 15.90 12.53
CA GLU A 53 3.13 15.39 13.90
C GLU A 53 4.61 15.09 14.13
N LYS A 54 5.28 14.49 13.14
CA LYS A 54 6.70 14.14 13.14
C LYS A 54 7.50 15.02 12.18
N ALA A 55 8.82 14.90 12.25
CA ALA A 55 9.77 15.80 11.58
C ALA A 55 9.66 15.82 10.05
N HIS A 56 9.24 14.72 9.41
CA HIS A 56 9.22 14.61 7.95
C HIS A 56 7.82 14.21 7.46
N THR A 57 7.10 15.11 6.78
CA THR A 57 5.76 14.84 6.24
C THR A 57 5.82 14.49 4.76
N TYR A 58 5.16 13.39 4.38
CA TYR A 58 5.05 12.92 3.01
C TYR A 58 3.59 12.65 2.66
N ARG A 59 3.23 12.92 1.41
CA ARG A 59 2.05 12.34 0.77
C ARG A 59 2.42 10.96 0.24
N LEU A 60 1.72 9.93 0.70
CA LEU A 60 1.88 8.59 0.17
C LEU A 60 0.95 8.42 -1.03
N ALA A 61 1.54 8.16 -2.20
CA ALA A 61 0.85 8.02 -3.47
C ALA A 61 1.05 6.62 -4.06
N GLY A 62 0.06 6.14 -4.80
CA GLY A 62 0.12 4.87 -5.50
C GLY A 62 0.79 4.94 -6.87
N ASN A 63 0.96 3.78 -7.49
CA ASN A 63 1.61 3.61 -8.79
C ASN A 63 0.64 3.57 -9.99
N THR A 64 -0.64 3.91 -9.80
CA THR A 64 -1.55 4.06 -10.94
C THR A 64 -1.41 5.44 -11.57
N CYS A 65 -1.99 5.60 -12.76
CA CYS A 65 -2.02 6.89 -13.47
C CYS A 65 -3.07 7.87 -12.93
N LEU A 66 -3.85 7.49 -11.91
CA LEU A 66 -4.91 8.34 -11.38
C LEU A 66 -4.32 9.44 -10.50
N ALA A 67 -4.70 10.68 -10.79
CA ALA A 67 -4.31 11.83 -9.96
C ALA A 67 -4.77 11.71 -8.49
N GLY A 68 -5.82 10.93 -8.24
CA GLY A 68 -6.39 10.67 -6.92
C GLY A 68 -5.88 9.40 -6.23
N ASP A 69 -4.89 8.69 -6.78
CA ASP A 69 -4.32 7.49 -6.13
C ASP A 69 -3.41 7.89 -4.97
N ILE A 70 -4.03 8.38 -3.89
CA ILE A 70 -3.37 8.95 -2.73
C ILE A 70 -3.88 8.22 -1.48
N MET A 71 -2.98 7.63 -0.71
CA MET A 71 -3.30 6.96 0.57
C MET A 71 -3.47 7.96 1.72
N GLY A 72 -2.92 9.17 1.57
CA GLY A 72 -3.00 10.25 2.55
C GLY A 72 -1.65 10.91 2.84
N ASP A 73 -1.69 11.87 3.77
CA ASP A 73 -0.50 12.57 4.25
C ASP A 73 -0.10 12.02 5.63
N TYR A 74 1.16 11.65 5.76
CA TYR A 74 1.72 10.98 6.94
C TYR A 74 3.02 11.66 7.33
N SER A 75 3.41 11.58 8.60
CA SER A 75 4.71 12.05 9.05
C SER A 75 5.56 10.93 9.64
N PHE A 76 6.89 11.07 9.55
CA PHE A 76 7.89 10.09 10.00
C PHE A 76 9.01 10.78 10.80
N ASP A 77 9.65 10.04 11.70
CA ASP A 77 10.75 10.53 12.54
C ASP A 77 12.04 10.74 11.74
N THR A 78 12.22 9.97 10.67
CA THR A 78 13.35 10.03 9.75
C THR A 78 12.85 10.21 8.31
N PRO A 79 13.64 10.82 7.41
CA PRO A 79 13.23 10.95 6.02
C PRO A 79 13.10 9.58 5.35
N LEU A 80 12.11 9.43 4.48
CA LEU A 80 11.95 8.23 3.65
C LEU A 80 13.01 8.22 2.53
N ASN A 81 13.44 7.02 2.16
CA ASN A 81 14.35 6.78 1.04
C ASN A 81 13.72 5.78 0.05
N ILE A 82 14.15 5.86 -1.21
CA ILE A 82 13.81 4.83 -2.21
C ILE A 82 14.30 3.47 -1.72
N GLY A 83 13.41 2.47 -1.74
CA GLY A 83 13.64 1.13 -1.22
C GLY A 83 13.11 0.90 0.20
N ASP A 84 12.76 1.96 0.95
CA ASP A 84 12.17 1.83 2.28
C ASP A 84 10.81 1.14 2.22
N LYS A 85 10.45 0.46 3.31
CA LYS A 85 9.17 -0.22 3.45
C LYS A 85 8.15 0.69 4.12
N VAL A 86 6.98 0.79 3.50
CA VAL A 86 5.79 1.41 4.09
C VAL A 86 4.78 0.30 4.33
N ILE A 87 4.42 0.11 5.61
CA ILE A 87 3.58 -0.99 6.06
C ILE A 87 2.23 -0.43 6.49
N PHE A 88 1.18 -0.73 5.72
CA PHE A 88 -0.19 -0.39 6.08
C PHE A 88 -0.77 -1.49 6.97
N GLU A 89 -1.24 -1.11 8.15
CA GLU A 89 -1.82 -2.00 9.15
C GLU A 89 -3.27 -2.37 8.82
N ASP A 90 -3.70 -3.51 9.37
CA ASP A 90 -5.08 -4.02 9.28
C ASP A 90 -5.64 -4.16 7.84
N GLN A 91 -4.80 -4.63 6.92
CA GLN A 91 -5.15 -4.76 5.49
C GLN A 91 -5.49 -6.20 5.08
N MET A 92 -5.92 -7.07 6.00
CA MET A 92 -6.26 -8.47 5.70
C MET A 92 -7.75 -8.68 5.35
N HIS A 93 -8.63 -7.89 5.96
CA HIS A 93 -10.09 -7.98 5.77
C HIS A 93 -10.58 -6.89 4.81
N TYR A 94 -11.59 -7.22 3.99
CA TYR A 94 -12.18 -6.33 2.98
C TYR A 94 -11.23 -5.66 1.97
N THR A 95 -10.00 -6.16 1.83
CA THR A 95 -8.98 -5.71 0.87
C THR A 95 -8.83 -6.71 -0.29
N MET A 96 -8.13 -7.83 -0.07
CA MET A 96 -7.76 -8.81 -1.10
C MET A 96 -8.97 -9.39 -1.82
N VAL A 97 -10.12 -9.52 -1.15
CA VAL A 97 -11.38 -10.02 -1.71
C VAL A 97 -12.02 -9.07 -2.74
N LYS A 98 -11.56 -7.81 -2.79
CA LYS A 98 -12.00 -6.79 -3.75
C LYS A 98 -10.84 -6.20 -4.57
N ALA A 99 -9.62 -6.70 -4.38
CA ALA A 99 -8.47 -6.19 -5.09
C ALA A 99 -8.63 -6.36 -6.61
N THR A 100 -8.18 -5.36 -7.36
CA THR A 100 -8.31 -5.34 -8.81
C THR A 100 -6.95 -5.24 -9.50
N THR A 101 -6.91 -5.60 -10.77
CA THR A 101 -5.76 -5.37 -11.65
C THR A 101 -5.98 -4.10 -12.48
N PHE A 102 -6.62 -3.09 -11.88
CA PHE A 102 -6.85 -1.80 -12.53
C PHE A 102 -5.51 -1.17 -12.95
N ASN A 103 -5.50 -0.50 -14.10
CA ASN A 103 -4.30 0.04 -14.73
C ASN A 103 -3.18 -1.01 -15.00
N GLY A 104 -3.49 -2.31 -14.92
CA GLY A 104 -2.53 -3.40 -15.11
C GLY A 104 -1.48 -3.52 -14.01
N ILE A 105 -1.68 -2.90 -12.85
CA ILE A 105 -0.69 -2.97 -11.76
C ILE A 105 -0.61 -4.39 -11.18
N LYS A 106 0.59 -4.78 -10.72
CA LYS A 106 0.82 -6.11 -10.12
C LYS A 106 0.07 -6.20 -8.80
N LEU A 107 -0.73 -7.26 -8.64
CA LEU A 107 -1.37 -7.58 -7.38
C LEU A 107 -0.34 -7.93 -6.29
N PRO A 108 -0.54 -7.52 -5.03
CA PRO A 108 0.30 -7.93 -3.92
C PRO A 108 0.28 -9.46 -3.76
N SER A 109 1.45 -10.04 -3.49
CA SER A 109 1.51 -11.47 -3.16
C SER A 109 0.83 -11.74 -1.82
N ILE A 110 0.20 -12.90 -1.69
CA ILE A 110 -0.42 -13.35 -0.43
C ILE A 110 0.60 -14.23 0.29
N ALA A 111 0.97 -13.86 1.51
CA ALA A 111 1.92 -14.59 2.32
C ALA A 111 1.42 -14.74 3.76
N ILE A 112 1.95 -15.74 4.46
CA ILE A 112 1.68 -16.01 5.87
C ILE A 112 3.02 -16.03 6.61
N GLU A 113 3.14 -15.23 7.65
CA GLU A 113 4.21 -15.35 8.64
C GLU A 113 3.84 -16.44 9.66
N LYS A 114 4.71 -17.43 9.83
CA LYS A 114 4.55 -18.51 10.81
C LYS A 114 5.05 -18.05 12.19
N GLU A 115 4.71 -18.80 13.23
CA GLU A 115 5.15 -18.52 14.61
C GLU A 115 6.68 -18.51 14.78
N ASP A 116 7.42 -19.20 13.91
CA ASP A 116 8.88 -19.21 13.88
C ASP A 116 9.51 -18.04 13.11
N GLY A 117 8.68 -17.10 12.63
CA GLY A 117 9.08 -15.94 11.83
C GLY A 117 9.31 -16.24 10.35
N LYS A 118 9.09 -17.48 9.89
CA LYS A 118 9.21 -17.81 8.47
C LYS A 118 8.02 -17.25 7.70
N VAL A 119 8.30 -16.50 6.63
CA VAL A 119 7.28 -16.04 5.68
C VAL A 119 7.13 -17.07 4.56
N GLU A 120 5.91 -17.61 4.41
CA GLU A 120 5.52 -18.51 3.34
C GLU A 120 4.63 -17.77 2.34
N VAL A 121 5.07 -17.67 1.08
CA VAL A 121 4.25 -17.11 0.00
C VAL A 121 3.23 -18.16 -0.43
N ILE A 122 1.95 -17.87 -0.25
CA ILE A 122 0.83 -18.74 -0.59
C ILE A 122 0.39 -18.52 -2.04
N ARG A 123 0.46 -17.28 -2.52
CA ARG A 123 0.12 -16.93 -3.89
C ARG A 123 0.95 -15.75 -4.38
N GLU A 124 1.57 -15.93 -5.53
CA GLU A 124 2.14 -14.85 -6.32
C GLU A 124 1.28 -14.65 -7.57
N PHE A 125 1.08 -13.40 -7.97
CA PHE A 125 0.32 -13.04 -9.15
C PHE A 125 1.25 -12.62 -10.28
N GLY A 126 0.97 -13.14 -11.48
CA GLY A 126 1.71 -12.85 -12.69
C GLY A 126 0.88 -12.15 -13.76
N TYR A 127 1.48 -12.00 -14.94
CA TYR A 127 0.81 -11.40 -16.10
C TYR A 127 -0.47 -12.14 -16.51
N GLU A 128 -0.50 -13.48 -16.41
CA GLU A 128 -1.66 -14.28 -16.79
C GLU A 128 -2.87 -14.03 -15.87
N ASP A 129 -2.67 -13.66 -14.59
CA ASP A 129 -3.78 -13.27 -13.69
C ASP A 129 -4.46 -11.98 -14.16
N PHE A 130 -3.72 -11.05 -14.75
CA PHE A 130 -4.29 -9.85 -15.37
C PHE A 130 -4.98 -10.19 -16.69
N LYS A 131 -4.29 -10.88 -17.59
CA LYS A 131 -4.79 -11.21 -18.92
C LYS A 131 -6.05 -12.07 -18.88
N GLY A 132 -6.09 -13.09 -18.04
CA GLY A 132 -7.22 -14.02 -17.93
C GLY A 132 -8.52 -13.39 -17.41
N ARG A 133 -8.49 -12.15 -16.90
CA ARG A 133 -9.69 -11.40 -16.52
C ARG A 133 -10.34 -10.64 -17.68
N LEU A 134 -9.61 -10.45 -18.78
CA LEU A 134 -10.02 -9.58 -19.89
C LEU A 134 -10.48 -10.35 -21.13
N SER A 135 -10.09 -11.62 -21.28
CA SER A 135 -10.48 -12.47 -22.42
C SER A 135 -10.21 -13.95 -22.17
#